data_AF-A0A327QXN3-F1
#
_entry.id   AF-A0A327QXN3-F1
#
_cell.length_a   1.000
_cell.length_b   1.000
_cell.length_c   1.000
_cell.angle_alpha   90.00
_cell.angle_beta   90.00
_cell.angle_gamma   90.00
#
_symmetry.space_group_name_H-M   'P 1'
#
loop_
_entity.id
_entity.type
_entity.pdbx_description
1 polymer ?
#
loop_
_entity_poly.entity_id
_entity_poly.type
_entity_poly.pdbx_seq_one_letter_code
_entity_poly.pdbx_strand_id
1 'polypeptide(L)' 'MALVFTDANFKSAVLESDKLSVVDFWAEWCGPCRAIGPVIDELVIERLRR' A
#
# COMPACT_ATOMS: atom_id res chain seq x y z
N MET A 1 0.96 -3.99 8.77
CA MET A 1 2.18 -4.20 7.96
C MET A 1 1.76 -4.27 6.51
N ALA A 2 2.19 -3.29 5.71
CA ALA A 2 1.93 -3.25 4.28
C ALA A 2 2.74 -4.32 3.53
N LEU A 3 2.18 -4.83 2.44
CA LEU A 3 2.88 -5.73 1.52
C LEU A 3 3.85 -4.92 0.66
N VAL A 4 5.10 -5.39 0.52
CA VAL A 4 6.07 -4.76 -0.38
C VAL A 4 5.93 -5.37 -1.77
N PHE A 5 5.70 -4.50 -2.76
CA PHE A 5 5.56 -4.91 -4.14
C PHE A 5 6.84 -4.68 -4.94
N THR A 6 7.12 -5.62 -5.82
CA THR A 6 8.17 -5.55 -6.84
C THR A 6 7.56 -6.00 -8.17
N ASP A 7 8.28 -5.80 -9.27
CA ASP A 7 7.81 -6.23 -10.60
C ASP A 7 7.46 -7.73 -10.65
N ALA A 8 8.13 -8.55 -9.83
CA ALA A 8 7.90 -9.99 -9.76
C ALA A 8 6.55 -10.38 -9.15
N ASN A 9 5.96 -9.54 -8.28
CA ASN A 9 4.73 -9.88 -7.56
C ASN A 9 3.55 -8.93 -7.85
N PHE A 10 3.80 -7.77 -8.47
CA PHE A 10 2.76 -6.77 -8.69
C PHE A 10 1.64 -7.26 -9.61
N LYS A 11 2.00 -8.03 -10.66
CA LYS A 11 1.02 -8.53 -11.62
C LYS A 11 -0.02 -9.44 -10.96
N SER A 12 0.42 -10.48 -10.27
CA SER A 12 -0.48 -11.45 -9.64
C SER A 12 -1.19 -10.90 -8.40
N ALA A 13 -0.51 -10.06 -7.61
CA ALA A 13 -1.07 -9.55 -6.36
C ALA A 13 -1.97 -8.33 -6.52
N VAL A 14 -1.77 -7.51 -7.57
CA VAL A 14 -2.50 -6.25 -7.77
C VAL A 14 -3.29 -6.24 -9.06
N LEU A 15 -2.66 -6.54 -10.20
CA LEU A 15 -3.31 -6.40 -11.52
C LEU A 15 -4.35 -7.48 -11.80
N GLU A 16 -4.10 -8.71 -11.35
CA GLU A 16 -5.01 -9.85 -11.50
C GLU A 16 -5.98 -10.00 -10.31
N SER A 17 -5.95 -9.07 -9.35
CA SER A 17 -6.82 -9.10 -8.18
C SER A 17 -8.22 -8.55 -8.49
N ASP A 18 -9.25 -9.32 -8.14
CA ASP A 18 -10.65 -8.86 -8.19
C ASP A 18 -11.02 -7.90 -7.05
N LYS A 19 -10.08 -7.60 -6.16
CA LYS A 19 -10.27 -6.72 -5.00
C LYS A 19 -9.69 -5.34 -5.29
N LEU A 20 -10.37 -4.29 -4.81
CA LEU A 20 -9.84 -2.92 -4.84
C LEU A 20 -8.48 -2.87 -4.14
N SER A 21 -7.46 -2.40 -4.83
CA SER A 21 -6.09 -2.26 -4.31
C SER A 21 -5.73 -0.78 -4.15
N VAL A 22 -5.04 -0.44 -3.07
CA VAL A 22 -4.45 0.88 -2.85
C VAL A 22 -2.95 0.68 -2.77
N VAL A 23 -2.19 1.44 -3.56
CA VAL A 23 -0.73 1.34 -3.65
C VAL A 23 -0.14 2.66 -3.21
N ASP A 24 0.71 2.61 -2.18
CA ASP A 24 1.49 3.75 -1.71
C ASP A 24 2.85 3.77 -2.40
N PHE A 25 3.05 4.73 -3.30
CA PHE A 25 4.33 4.96 -3.96
C PHE A 25 5.16 5.96 -3.14
N TRP A 26 6.07 5.43 -2.34
CA TRP A 26 6.91 6.22 -1.45
C TRP A 26 8.40 5.93 -1.65
N ALA A 27 9.26 6.70 -0.97
CA ALA A 27 10.69 6.47 -0.88
C ALA A 27 11.22 6.87 0.50
N GLU A 28 12.28 6.20 0.99
CA GLU A 28 12.85 6.44 2.32
C GLU A 28 13.31 7.88 2.55
N TRP A 29 13.77 8.54 1.49
CA TRP A 29 14.23 9.93 1.50
C TRP A 29 13.09 10.95 1.31
N CYS A 30 11.87 10.52 0.99
CA CYS A 30 10.74 11.41 0.77
C CYS A 30 10.14 11.89 2.11
N GLY A 31 10.51 13.10 2.52
CA GLY A 31 10.00 13.75 3.74
C GLY A 31 8.46 13.80 3.82
N PRO A 32 7.76 14.33 2.80
CA PRO A 32 6.30 14.37 2.80
C PRO A 32 5.64 12.98 2.85
N CYS A 33 6.21 11.98 2.17
CA CYS A 33 5.67 10.62 2.17
C CYS A 33 5.69 9.99 3.57
N ARG A 34 6.77 10.20 4.33
CA ARG A 34 6.87 9.72 5.72
C ARG A 34 5.82 10.34 6.64
N ALA A 35 5.38 11.57 6.38
CA ALA A 35 4.31 12.21 7.15
C ALA A 35 2.93 11.62 6.83
N ILE A 36 2.72 11.14 5.60
CA ILE A 36 1.45 10.53 5.14
C ILE A 36 1.36 9.05 5.53
N GLY A 37 2.50 8.36 5.68
CA GLY A 37 2.56 6.92 6.01
C GLY A 37 1.59 6.46 7.13
N PRO A 38 1.51 7.14 8.29
CA PRO A 38 0.58 6.76 9.35
C PRO A 38 -0.89 6.79 8.94
N VAL A 39 -1.28 7.74 8.08
CA VAL A 39 -2.65 7.86 7.56
C VAL A 39 -2.97 6.68 6.63
N ILE A 40 -2.01 6.26 5.81
CA ILE A 40 -2.14 5.08 4.94
C ILE A 40 -2.27 3.81 5.78
N ASP A 41 -1.47 3.68 6.84
CA ASP A 41 -1.53 2.54 7.77
C ASP A 41 -2.90 2.45 8.48
N GLU A 42 -3.47 3.58 8.90
CA GLU A 42 -4.81 3.65 9.49
C GLU A 42 -5.89 3.19 8.51
N LEU A 43 -5.82 3.61 7.23
CA LEU A 43 -6.77 3.20 6.19
C LEU A 43 -6.76 1.68 5.95
N VAL A 44 -5.59 1.03 6.04
CA VAL A 44 -5.48 -0.43 5.94
C VAL A 44 -6.20 -1.12 7.11
N ILE A 45 -6.05 -0.60 8.32
CA ILE A 45 -6.73 -1.13 9.51
C ILE A 45 -8.25 -0.93 9.40
N GLU A 46 -8.70 0.23 8.96
CA GLU A 46 -10.13 0.51 8.77
C GLU A 46 -10.74 -0.47 7.76
N ARG A 47 -10.03 -0.77 6.67
CA ARG A 47 -10.49 -1.74 5.69
C ARG A 47 -10.61 -3.16 6.23
N LEU A 48 -9.77 -3.58 7.17
CA LEU A 48 -9.87 -4.90 7.82
C LEU A 48 -11.04 -5.00 8.81
N ARG A 49 -11.63 -3.86 9.21
CA ARG A 49 -12.79 -3.82 10.11
C ARG A 49 -14.15 -3.82 9.37
N ARG A 50 -14.15 -3.77 8.04
CA ARG A 50 -15.33 -3.91 7.18
C ARG A 50 -15.36 -5.29 6.52
#